data_AF-A0A6L5GAC0-F1
#
_entry.id   AF-A0A6L5GAC0-F1
#
_cell.length_a   1.000
_cell.length_b   1.000
_cell.length_c   1.000
_cell.angle_alpha   90.00
_cell.angle_beta   90.00
_cell.angle_gamma   90.00
#
_symmetry.space_group_name_H-M   'P 1'
#
loop_
_entity.id
_entity.type
_entity.pdbx_description
1 polymer ?
#
loop_
_entity_poly.entity_id
_entity_poly.type
_entity_poly.pdbx_seq_one_letter_code
_entity_poly.pdbx_strand_id
1 'polypeptide(L)'
;MFSNVSARWRRRLRVAVVVWAVLLVAAAFAGSRATVREQVSAADARAVMDAALGEAAAAVTGAAVLAAGPLEAEPCEVTPVRPGLSLSRTLQVSGATVDQVESLADRFALRRSSDASAAVWSGDTEGYVSLRITAENPDPAGGRWSDPVLVHAVTGCRPLDGGVAAFEPDPPLEATAAWRYGAVPCPGGEVLASWTEPVEAEPFRVHETTGGCA
;
A
#
# COMPACT_ATOMS: atom_id res chain seq x y z
N MET A 1 -34.05 37.07 -37.68
CA MET A 1 -34.54 38.18 -36.83
C MET A 1 -33.55 38.34 -35.69
N PHE A 2 -32.57 39.25 -35.82
CA PHE A 2 -31.56 39.46 -34.79
C PHE A 2 -32.17 40.34 -33.69
N SER A 3 -32.43 39.75 -32.53
CA SER A 3 -32.95 40.47 -31.38
C SER A 3 -31.97 41.60 -31.02
N ASN A 4 -32.46 42.83 -30.97
CA ASN A 4 -31.63 44.03 -30.81
C ASN A 4 -31.21 44.16 -29.34
N VAL A 5 -30.15 43.43 -28.97
CA VAL A 5 -29.77 43.32 -27.56
C VAL A 5 -29.09 44.60 -27.10
N SER A 6 -29.66 45.25 -26.08
CA SER A 6 -29.14 46.52 -25.57
C SER A 6 -27.68 46.42 -25.09
N ALA A 7 -26.94 47.53 -25.23
CA ALA A 7 -25.52 47.58 -24.81
C ALA A 7 -25.32 47.22 -23.32
N ARG A 8 -26.29 47.55 -22.46
CA ARG A 8 -26.27 47.18 -21.04
C ARG A 8 -26.38 45.67 -20.82
N TRP A 9 -27.23 44.99 -21.60
CA TRP A 9 -27.37 43.54 -21.51
C TRP A 9 -26.11 42.83 -22.01
N ARG A 10 -25.50 43.30 -23.11
CA ARG A 10 -24.20 42.78 -23.58
C ARG A 10 -23.11 42.91 -22.53
N ARG A 11 -23.07 44.03 -21.78
CA ARG A 11 -22.10 44.23 -20.69
C ARG A 11 -22.34 43.24 -19.53
N ARG A 12 -23.59 43.03 -19.13
CA ARG A 12 -23.94 42.05 -18.08
C ARG A 12 -23.57 40.63 -18.47
N LEU A 13 -23.84 40.23 -19.72
CA LEU A 13 -23.47 38.90 -20.22
C LEU A 13 -21.95 38.70 -20.18
N ARG A 14 -21.16 39.69 -20.63
CA ARG A 14 -19.70 39.61 -20.55
C ARG A 14 -19.20 39.46 -19.11
N VAL A 15 -19.76 40.23 -18.17
CA VAL A 15 -19.40 40.11 -16.75
C VAL A 15 -19.75 38.72 -16.22
N ALA A 16 -20.94 38.20 -16.54
CA ALA A 16 -21.34 36.86 -16.12
C ALA A 16 -20.41 35.78 -16.67
N VAL A 17 -20.02 35.85 -17.95
CA VAL A 17 -19.07 34.93 -18.57
C VAL A 17 -17.69 35.02 -17.91
N VAL A 18 -17.19 36.23 -17.64
CA VAL A 18 -15.90 36.42 -16.96
C VAL A 18 -15.94 35.86 -15.54
N VAL A 19 -16.99 36.14 -14.78
CA VAL A 19 -17.19 35.59 -13.43
C VAL A 19 -17.24 34.06 -13.48
N TRP A 20 -17.97 33.50 -14.45
CA TRP A 20 -18.08 32.05 -14.60
C TRP A 20 -16.74 31.41 -14.96
N ALA A 21 -15.98 31.99 -15.90
CA ALA A 21 -14.64 31.53 -16.24
C ALA A 21 -13.70 31.57 -15.03
N VAL A 22 -13.74 32.66 -14.25
CA VAL A 22 -12.94 32.78 -13.01
C VAL A 22 -13.35 31.72 -12.00
N LEU A 23 -14.65 31.44 -11.83
CA LEU A 23 -15.13 30.38 -10.94
C LEU A 23 -14.68 28.99 -11.39
N LEU A 24 -14.71 28.69 -12.70
CA LEU A 24 -14.22 27.41 -13.23
C LEU A 24 -12.71 27.24 -13.02
N VAL A 25 -11.94 28.31 -13.23
CA VAL A 25 -10.49 28.30 -12.94
C VAL A 25 -10.26 28.08 -11.44
N ALA A 26 -10.94 28.84 -10.58
CA ALA A 26 -10.82 28.67 -9.13
C ALA A 26 -11.23 27.27 -8.67
N ALA A 27 -12.29 26.69 -9.24
CA ALA A 27 -12.72 25.33 -8.95
C ALA A 27 -11.70 24.28 -9.42
N ALA A 28 -11.08 24.48 -10.59
CA ALA A 28 -10.02 23.62 -11.09
C ALA A 28 -8.81 23.63 -10.14
N PHE A 29 -8.38 24.81 -9.66
CA PHE A 29 -7.26 24.93 -8.71
C PHE A 29 -7.60 24.49 -7.28
N ALA A 30 -8.84 24.72 -6.83
CA ALA A 30 -9.30 24.26 -5.52
C ALA A 30 -9.48 22.73 -5.49
N GLY A 31 -9.90 22.13 -6.61
CA GLY A 31 -9.97 20.68 -6.80
C GLY A 31 -8.61 20.04 -7.06
N SER A 32 -7.65 20.76 -7.65
CA SER A 32 -6.28 20.28 -7.91
C SER A 32 -5.33 20.47 -6.73
N ARG A 33 -5.83 20.43 -5.48
CA ARG A 33 -4.93 20.24 -4.35
C ARG A 33 -4.35 18.83 -4.47
N ALA A 34 -3.34 18.69 -5.31
CA ALA A 34 -2.55 17.49 -5.43
C ALA A 34 -2.10 17.15 -4.02
N THR A 35 -2.72 16.13 -3.45
CA THR A 35 -2.34 15.68 -2.13
C THR A 35 -0.87 15.28 -2.21
N VAL A 36 -0.09 15.42 -1.13
CA VAL A 36 1.35 15.08 -1.17
C VAL A 36 1.57 13.65 -1.71
N ARG A 37 0.58 12.76 -1.54
CA ARG A 37 0.47 11.44 -2.18
C ARG A 37 0.67 11.43 -3.71
N GLU A 38 0.18 12.45 -4.41
CA GLU A 38 0.20 12.57 -5.88
C GLU A 38 1.52 13.13 -6.44
N GLN A 39 2.45 13.51 -5.57
CA GLN A 39 3.77 14.02 -5.94
C GLN A 39 4.87 12.95 -5.79
N VAL A 40 4.62 11.87 -5.06
CA VAL A 40 5.57 10.77 -4.85
C VAL A 40 5.42 9.75 -5.97
N SER A 41 6.50 9.35 -6.63
CA SER A 41 6.44 8.35 -7.70
C SER A 41 6.09 6.96 -7.17
N ALA A 42 5.63 6.06 -8.05
CA ALA A 42 5.43 4.66 -7.69
C ALA A 42 6.73 3.97 -7.23
N ALA A 43 7.88 4.35 -7.80
CA ALA A 43 9.19 3.82 -7.40
C ALA A 43 9.59 4.28 -5.98
N ASP A 44 9.41 5.56 -5.67
CA ASP A 44 9.69 6.09 -4.33
C ASP A 44 8.73 5.52 -3.28
N ALA A 45 7.44 5.43 -3.62
CA ALA A 45 6.43 4.85 -2.75
C ALA A 45 6.71 3.37 -2.47
N ARG A 46 7.24 2.62 -3.46
CA ARG A 46 7.73 1.27 -3.24
C ARG A 46 8.87 1.24 -2.23
N ALA A 47 9.87 2.10 -2.38
CA ALA A 47 11.01 2.11 -1.45
C ALA A 47 10.56 2.36 -0.01
N VAL A 48 9.59 3.26 0.20
CA VAL A 48 9.00 3.51 1.52
C VAL A 48 8.18 2.30 2.02
N MET A 49 7.38 1.68 1.15
CA MET A 49 6.62 0.47 1.50
C MET A 49 7.54 -0.69 1.88
N ASP A 50 8.59 -0.91 1.11
CA ASP A 50 9.60 -1.96 1.34
C ASP A 50 10.35 -1.71 2.65
N ALA A 51 10.71 -0.46 2.95
CA ALA A 51 11.30 -0.11 4.24
C ALA A 51 10.35 -0.36 5.42
N ALA A 52 9.07 0.02 5.30
CA ALA A 52 8.07 -0.22 6.34
C ALA A 52 7.83 -1.72 6.59
N LEU A 53 7.76 -2.52 5.53
CA LEU A 53 7.64 -3.97 5.65
C LEU A 53 8.92 -4.61 6.23
N GLY A 54 10.09 -4.08 5.89
CA GLY A 54 11.37 -4.55 6.44
C GLY A 54 11.48 -4.28 7.94
N GLU A 55 11.07 -3.09 8.36
CA GLU A 55 10.97 -2.73 9.78
C GLU A 55 9.92 -3.57 10.50
N ALA A 56 8.78 -3.84 9.87
CA ALA A 56 7.77 -4.75 10.42
C ALA A 56 8.33 -6.16 10.63
N ALA A 57 9.03 -6.71 9.62
CA ALA A 57 9.67 -8.01 9.71
C ALA A 57 10.75 -8.07 10.81
N ALA A 58 11.56 -7.01 10.96
CA ALA A 58 12.52 -6.88 12.05
C ALA A 58 11.86 -6.75 13.43
N ALA A 59 10.66 -6.16 13.52
CA ALA A 59 9.95 -6.00 14.80
C ALA A 59 9.42 -7.33 15.35
N VAL A 60 9.15 -8.30 14.48
CA VAL A 60 8.58 -9.60 14.84
C VAL A 60 9.64 -10.71 14.87
N THR A 61 10.91 -10.35 15.06
CA THR A 61 12.00 -11.32 15.29
C THR A 61 11.64 -12.29 16.42
N GLY A 62 11.91 -13.59 16.21
CA GLY A 62 11.49 -14.66 17.13
C GLY A 62 10.10 -15.25 16.84
N ALA A 63 9.36 -14.72 15.86
CA ALA A 63 8.27 -15.46 15.22
C ALA A 63 8.81 -16.68 14.45
N ALA A 64 7.95 -17.68 14.22
CA ALA A 64 8.38 -18.97 13.68
C ALA A 64 8.69 -18.91 12.17
N VAL A 65 7.93 -18.13 11.41
CA VAL A 65 8.13 -17.94 9.97
C VAL A 65 7.78 -16.50 9.59
N LEU A 66 8.66 -15.87 8.81
CA LEU A 66 8.41 -14.62 8.10
C LEU A 66 8.44 -14.92 6.61
N ALA A 67 7.44 -14.45 5.87
CA ALA A 67 7.42 -14.63 4.42
C ALA A 67 6.91 -13.39 3.71
N ALA A 68 7.66 -12.94 2.71
CA ALA A 68 7.29 -11.81 1.86
C ALA A 68 6.52 -12.31 0.65
N GLY A 69 5.30 -11.81 0.46
CA GLY A 69 4.51 -12.04 -0.73
C GLY A 69 5.04 -11.26 -1.95
N PRO A 70 4.58 -11.62 -3.15
CA PRO A 70 4.96 -10.91 -4.37
C PRO A 70 4.59 -9.43 -4.32
N LEU A 71 5.31 -8.61 -5.09
CA LEU A 71 4.88 -7.24 -5.34
C LEU A 71 3.74 -7.28 -6.36
N GLU A 72 2.56 -6.86 -5.94
CA GLU A 72 1.44 -6.66 -6.86
C GLU A 72 1.43 -5.21 -7.33
N ALA A 73 1.09 -5.02 -8.60
CA ALA A 73 0.98 -3.72 -9.23
C ALA A 73 -0.33 -3.64 -10.00
N GLU A 74 -1.22 -2.77 -9.54
CA GLU A 74 -2.51 -2.53 -10.18
C GLU A 74 -2.49 -1.17 -10.91
N PRO A 75 -2.89 -1.12 -12.19
CA PRO A 75 -3.01 0.15 -12.90
C PRO A 75 -4.14 1.00 -12.29
N CYS A 76 -3.89 2.30 -12.17
CA CYS A 76 -4.86 3.26 -11.67
C CYS A 76 -4.70 4.61 -12.36
N GLU A 77 -5.61 5.55 -12.09
CA GLU A 77 -5.55 6.91 -12.61
C GLU A 77 -5.31 7.88 -11.44
N VAL A 78 -4.18 8.60 -11.46
CA VAL A 78 -3.91 9.67 -10.49
C VAL A 78 -4.77 10.88 -10.82
N THR A 79 -4.85 11.19 -12.11
CA THR A 79 -5.79 12.15 -12.70
C THR A 79 -6.27 11.58 -14.05
N PRO A 80 -7.34 12.12 -14.65
CA PRO A 80 -7.85 11.65 -15.93
C PRO A 80 -6.85 11.65 -17.11
N VAL A 81 -5.69 12.31 -16.95
CA VAL A 81 -4.64 12.39 -17.97
C VAL A 81 -3.28 11.93 -17.45
N ARG A 82 -3.20 11.42 -16.21
CA ARG A 82 -1.96 10.95 -15.59
C ARG A 82 -2.16 9.52 -15.06
N PRO A 83 -1.64 8.50 -15.78
CA PRO A 83 -1.71 7.13 -15.29
C PRO A 83 -0.84 6.95 -14.05
N GLY A 84 -1.18 5.95 -13.25
CA GLY A 84 -0.43 5.56 -12.07
C GLY A 84 -0.46 4.07 -11.83
N LEU A 85 0.23 3.67 -10.76
CA LEU A 85 0.21 2.33 -10.19
C LEU A 85 -0.15 2.40 -8.72
N SER A 86 -0.99 1.47 -8.28
CA SER A 86 -1.13 1.11 -6.88
C SER A 86 -0.30 -0.14 -6.64
N LEU A 87 0.67 -0.05 -5.74
CA LEU A 87 1.50 -1.18 -5.36
C LEU A 87 0.98 -1.75 -4.05
N SER A 88 0.98 -3.07 -3.95
CA SER A 88 0.71 -3.75 -2.69
C SER A 88 1.63 -4.93 -2.47
N ARG A 89 1.86 -5.24 -1.20
CA ARG A 89 2.67 -6.36 -0.76
C ARG A 89 2.21 -6.81 0.61
N THR A 90 2.33 -8.11 0.87
CA THR A 90 1.93 -8.72 2.13
C THR A 90 3.13 -9.39 2.77
N LEU A 91 3.29 -9.20 4.07
CA LEU A 91 4.19 -9.97 4.92
C LEU A 91 3.34 -10.90 5.78
N GLN A 92 3.66 -12.20 5.74
CA GLN A 92 3.01 -13.23 6.53
C GLN A 92 3.90 -13.59 7.73
N VAL A 93 3.32 -13.58 8.93
CA VAL A 93 4.02 -13.81 10.19
C VAL A 93 3.35 -14.97 10.92
N SER A 94 3.99 -16.13 10.93
CA SER A 94 3.46 -17.32 11.61
C SER A 94 3.94 -17.40 13.05
N GLY A 95 3.01 -17.73 13.95
CA GLY A 95 3.30 -17.87 15.37
C GLY A 95 3.64 -16.56 16.05
N ALA A 96 3.15 -15.41 15.58
CA ALA A 96 3.30 -14.15 16.30
C ALA A 96 2.62 -14.22 17.68
N THR A 97 3.19 -13.56 18.69
CA THR A 97 2.52 -13.35 19.98
C THR A 97 1.68 -12.08 19.96
N VAL A 98 0.66 -12.01 20.83
CA VAL A 98 -0.18 -10.81 20.99
C VAL A 98 0.68 -9.57 21.22
N ASP A 99 1.63 -9.65 22.15
CA ASP A 99 2.53 -8.55 22.46
C ASP A 99 3.36 -8.09 21.24
N GLN A 100 3.80 -9.00 20.37
CA GLN A 100 4.54 -8.65 19.16
C GLN A 100 3.67 -7.86 18.18
N VAL A 101 2.42 -8.27 17.99
CA VAL A 101 1.49 -7.59 17.08
C VAL A 101 1.02 -6.25 17.65
N GLU A 102 0.74 -6.17 18.94
CA GLU A 102 0.39 -4.90 19.60
C GLU A 102 1.57 -3.93 19.57
N SER A 103 2.79 -4.40 19.86
CA SER A 103 4.00 -3.58 19.74
C SER A 103 4.25 -3.10 18.31
N LEU A 104 3.97 -3.95 17.31
CA LEU A 104 4.05 -3.59 15.89
C LEU A 104 3.00 -2.54 15.53
N ALA A 105 1.76 -2.71 15.98
CA ALA A 105 0.69 -1.74 15.76
C ALA A 105 1.02 -0.38 16.38
N ASP A 106 1.51 -0.36 17.62
CA ASP A 106 1.92 0.85 18.32
C ASP A 106 3.07 1.57 17.62
N ARG A 107 4.08 0.81 17.16
CA ARG A 107 5.23 1.35 16.41
C ARG A 107 4.79 2.12 15.17
N PHE A 108 3.84 1.58 14.43
CA PHE A 108 3.29 2.22 13.23
C PHE A 108 2.07 3.11 13.52
N ALA A 109 1.76 3.37 14.79
CA ALA A 109 0.60 4.14 15.24
C ALA A 109 -0.73 3.69 14.61
N LEU A 110 -0.87 2.38 14.39
CA LEU A 110 -2.06 1.78 13.79
C LEU A 110 -3.19 1.73 14.79
N ARG A 111 -4.41 2.01 14.31
CA ARG A 111 -5.61 1.97 15.14
C ARG A 111 -6.26 0.62 15.02
N ARG A 112 -6.59 0.03 16.17
CA ARG A 112 -7.39 -1.19 16.24
C ARG A 112 -8.80 -0.91 15.73
N SER A 113 -9.30 -1.80 14.89
CA SER A 113 -10.69 -1.85 14.46
C SER A 113 -11.57 -2.29 15.63
N SER A 114 -12.82 -1.81 15.67
CA SER A 114 -13.83 -2.28 16.63
C SER A 114 -14.51 -3.58 16.21
N ASP A 115 -14.07 -4.20 15.11
CA ASP A 115 -14.59 -5.49 14.66
C ASP A 115 -14.23 -6.59 15.66
N ALA A 116 -15.22 -7.38 16.05
CA ALA A 116 -15.07 -8.48 17.00
C ALA A 116 -14.79 -9.82 16.31
N SER A 117 -14.89 -9.90 14.97
CA SER A 117 -14.69 -11.15 14.22
C SER A 117 -13.21 -11.44 13.93
N ALA A 118 -12.36 -10.41 13.91
CA ALA A 118 -10.93 -10.52 13.69
C ALA A 118 -10.20 -9.37 14.38
N ALA A 119 -8.95 -9.58 14.80
CA ALA A 119 -8.12 -8.49 15.27
C ALA A 119 -7.47 -7.79 14.07
N VAL A 120 -7.94 -6.57 13.80
CA VAL A 120 -7.46 -5.75 12.68
C VAL A 120 -6.92 -4.43 13.22
N TRP A 121 -5.73 -4.04 12.75
CA TRP A 121 -5.17 -2.72 12.96
C TRP A 121 -4.90 -2.06 11.62
N SER A 122 -5.16 -0.76 11.50
CA SER A 122 -4.90 -0.04 10.26
C SER A 122 -4.53 1.42 10.47
N GLY A 123 -3.76 1.97 9.54
CA GLY A 123 -3.29 3.35 9.58
C GLY A 123 -2.47 3.69 8.35
N ASP A 124 -2.11 4.97 8.23
CA ASP A 124 -1.18 5.45 7.22
C ASP A 124 0.17 5.75 7.88
N THR A 125 1.25 5.30 7.25
CA THR A 125 2.62 5.54 7.68
C THR A 125 3.26 6.69 6.88
N GLU A 126 4.56 6.91 7.08
CA GLU A 126 5.33 7.84 6.25
C GLU A 126 5.16 7.52 4.75
N GLY A 127 5.22 8.54 3.90
CA GLY A 127 4.99 8.38 2.45
C GLY A 127 3.55 7.98 2.07
N TYR A 128 2.63 7.99 3.05
CA TYR A 128 1.23 7.62 2.91
C TYR A 128 1.05 6.19 2.39
N VAL A 129 1.89 5.28 2.89
CA VAL A 129 1.68 3.84 2.74
C VAL A 129 0.66 3.41 3.79
N SER A 130 -0.46 2.86 3.32
CA SER A 130 -1.46 2.30 4.20
C SER A 130 -0.99 0.93 4.67
N LEU A 131 -0.93 0.73 5.98
CA LEU A 131 -0.65 -0.55 6.59
C LEU A 131 -1.90 -1.11 7.23
N ARG A 132 -2.10 -2.41 7.08
CA ARG A 132 -3.14 -3.17 7.74
C ARG A 132 -2.56 -4.46 8.32
N ILE A 133 -2.72 -4.65 9.62
CA ILE A 133 -2.43 -5.92 10.28
C ILE A 133 -3.74 -6.66 10.47
N THR A 134 -3.81 -7.94 10.11
CA THR A 134 -4.99 -8.78 10.28
C THR A 134 -4.59 -10.11 10.90
N ALA A 135 -5.27 -10.45 11.98
CA ALA A 135 -5.23 -11.78 12.59
C ALA A 135 -6.66 -12.30 12.72
N GLU A 136 -6.93 -13.49 12.16
CA GLU A 136 -8.29 -14.02 12.03
C GLU A 136 -8.96 -14.27 13.39
N ASN A 137 -8.20 -14.78 14.35
CA ASN A 137 -8.69 -14.95 15.72
C ASN A 137 -8.33 -13.72 16.57
N PRO A 138 -9.30 -12.96 17.10
CA PRO A 138 -9.00 -11.78 17.90
C PRO A 138 -8.37 -12.09 19.27
N ASP A 139 -8.61 -13.29 19.82
CA ASP A 139 -8.17 -13.71 21.15
C ASP A 139 -7.49 -15.09 21.06
N PRO A 140 -6.21 -15.14 20.61
CA PRO A 140 -5.51 -16.40 20.46
C PRO A 140 -5.24 -17.08 21.81
N ALA A 141 -5.48 -18.39 21.88
CA ALA A 141 -5.19 -19.17 23.07
C ALA A 141 -3.70 -19.14 23.41
N GLY A 142 -3.37 -18.89 24.68
CA GLY A 142 -1.98 -18.82 25.14
C GLY A 142 -1.19 -17.60 24.62
N GLY A 143 -1.88 -16.58 24.09
CA GLY A 143 -1.26 -15.33 23.64
C GLY A 143 -0.43 -15.45 22.36
N ARG A 144 -0.64 -16.51 21.56
CA ARG A 144 0.04 -16.73 20.29
C ARG A 144 -0.93 -17.21 19.21
N TRP A 145 -0.91 -16.56 18.06
CA TRP A 145 -1.76 -16.97 16.94
C TRP A 145 -1.29 -18.30 16.33
N SER A 146 -2.22 -19.22 16.17
CA SER A 146 -2.04 -20.46 15.40
C SER A 146 -1.99 -20.15 13.91
N ASP A 147 -2.89 -19.26 13.46
CA ASP A 147 -3.00 -18.85 12.08
C ASP A 147 -2.03 -17.69 11.79
N PRO A 148 -1.55 -17.56 10.55
CA PRO A 148 -0.62 -16.50 10.21
C PRO A 148 -1.24 -15.10 10.41
N VAL A 149 -0.47 -14.21 11.02
CA VAL A 149 -0.81 -12.78 11.06
C VAL A 149 -0.33 -12.14 9.77
N LEU A 150 -1.20 -11.37 9.13
CA LEU A 150 -0.95 -10.73 7.85
C LEU A 150 -0.68 -9.24 8.04
N VAL A 151 0.45 -8.76 7.53
CA VAL A 151 0.77 -7.34 7.44
C VAL A 151 0.72 -6.94 5.97
N HIS A 152 -0.36 -6.27 5.58
CA HIS A 152 -0.60 -5.81 4.22
C HIS A 152 -0.24 -4.33 4.09
N ALA A 153 0.59 -4.02 3.09
CA ALA A 153 0.99 -2.66 2.78
C ALA A 153 0.50 -2.26 1.38
N VAL A 154 -0.05 -1.04 1.26
CA VAL A 154 -0.58 -0.51 0.01
C VAL A 154 -0.13 0.93 -0.16
N THR A 155 0.46 1.27 -1.31
CA THR A 155 0.87 2.65 -1.60
C THR A 155 -0.33 3.52 -1.98
N GLY A 156 -1.41 2.92 -2.47
CA GLY A 156 -2.46 3.62 -3.21
C GLY A 156 -1.95 4.13 -4.55
N CYS A 157 -2.78 4.87 -5.29
CA CYS A 157 -2.42 5.30 -6.63
C CYS A 157 -1.26 6.32 -6.62
N ARG A 158 -0.19 6.03 -7.37
CA ARG A 158 1.03 6.84 -7.49
C ARG A 158 1.40 7.03 -8.95
N PRO A 159 1.88 8.21 -9.37
CA PRO A 159 2.36 8.45 -10.72
C PRO A 159 3.41 7.43 -11.19
N LEU A 160 3.30 6.98 -12.44
CA LEU A 160 4.27 6.10 -13.10
C LEU A 160 5.52 6.87 -13.58
N ASP A 161 6.07 7.72 -12.73
CA ASP A 161 7.29 8.46 -13.05
C ASP A 161 8.49 7.67 -12.54
N GLY A 162 9.30 7.11 -13.45
CA GLY A 162 10.38 6.18 -13.08
C GLY A 162 9.85 4.76 -12.91
N GLY A 163 10.39 3.83 -13.70
CA GLY A 163 9.93 2.44 -13.71
C GLY A 163 10.02 1.80 -12.32
N VAL A 164 8.99 1.04 -11.95
CA VAL A 164 9.04 0.18 -10.76
C VAL A 164 9.87 -1.05 -11.14
N ALA A 165 11.16 -1.04 -10.83
CA ALA A 165 12.07 -2.10 -11.25
C ALA A 165 11.66 -3.45 -10.65
N ALA A 166 11.18 -4.40 -11.45
CA ALA A 166 10.98 -5.76 -10.99
C ALA A 166 12.36 -6.37 -10.66
N PHE A 167 12.58 -6.71 -9.39
CA PHE A 167 13.69 -7.57 -9.01
C PHE A 167 13.12 -8.97 -8.90
N GLU A 168 13.65 -9.87 -9.71
CA GLU A 168 13.29 -11.29 -9.73
C GLU A 168 14.61 -12.07 -9.74
N PRO A 169 14.97 -12.74 -8.63
CA PRO A 169 16.15 -13.58 -8.58
C PRO A 169 15.90 -14.88 -9.35
N ASP A 170 16.98 -15.62 -9.59
CA ASP A 170 16.88 -16.96 -10.17
C ASP A 170 15.98 -17.85 -9.28
N PRO A 171 14.98 -18.54 -9.87
CA PRO A 171 14.13 -19.45 -9.13
C PRO A 171 14.91 -20.64 -8.58
N PRO A 172 14.49 -21.19 -7.42
CA PRO A 172 15.05 -22.43 -6.91
C PRO A 172 14.83 -23.55 -7.92
N LEU A 173 15.70 -24.57 -7.89
CA LEU A 173 15.73 -25.65 -8.89
C LEU A 173 14.39 -26.40 -9.03
N GLU A 174 13.57 -26.41 -7.98
CA GLU A 174 12.26 -27.09 -7.94
C GLU A 174 11.08 -26.13 -8.11
N ALA A 175 11.31 -24.86 -8.43
CA ALA A 175 10.24 -23.90 -8.62
C ALA A 175 9.34 -24.29 -9.80
N THR A 176 8.04 -24.04 -9.60
CA THR A 176 7.04 -24.20 -10.67
C THR A 176 6.62 -22.83 -11.19
N ALA A 177 6.02 -22.78 -12.38
CA ALA A 177 5.51 -21.53 -12.96
C ALA A 177 4.35 -20.90 -12.16
N ALA A 178 3.74 -21.64 -11.23
CA ALA A 178 2.72 -21.11 -10.33
C ALA A 178 3.30 -20.33 -9.14
N TRP A 179 4.60 -20.52 -8.85
CA TRP A 179 5.27 -19.83 -7.76
C TRP A 179 5.67 -18.42 -8.17
N ARG A 180 5.59 -17.50 -7.23
CA ARG A 180 5.89 -16.09 -7.37
C ARG A 180 6.85 -15.66 -6.26
N TYR A 181 7.76 -14.79 -6.64
CA TYR A 181 8.78 -14.28 -5.76
C TYR A 181 8.33 -13.01 -5.02
N GLY A 182 8.61 -12.94 -3.72
CA GLY A 182 8.50 -11.75 -2.90
C GLY A 182 9.78 -11.48 -2.13
N ALA A 183 10.16 -10.22 -1.97
CA ALA A 183 11.27 -9.86 -1.09
C ALA A 183 11.21 -8.45 -0.56
N VAL A 184 11.70 -8.30 0.67
CA VAL A 184 11.70 -7.06 1.42
C VAL A 184 13.11 -6.83 1.99
N PRO A 185 13.71 -5.66 1.76
CA PRO A 185 14.99 -5.30 2.38
C PRO A 185 14.79 -5.04 3.88
N CYS A 186 15.67 -5.58 4.70
CA CYS A 186 15.62 -5.43 6.15
C CYS A 186 16.49 -4.24 6.63
N PRO A 187 16.15 -3.63 7.78
CA PRO A 187 17.07 -2.75 8.50
C PRO A 187 18.36 -3.53 8.79
N GLY A 188 19.51 -3.07 8.29
CA GLY A 188 20.79 -3.79 8.41
C GLY A 188 21.36 -4.34 7.10
N GLY A 189 20.59 -4.29 6.00
CA GLY A 189 21.06 -4.66 4.67
C GLY A 189 20.85 -6.13 4.31
N GLU A 190 20.29 -6.93 5.22
CA GLU A 190 19.77 -8.26 4.91
C GLU A 190 18.50 -8.16 4.05
N VAL A 191 18.08 -9.28 3.46
CA VAL A 191 16.87 -9.37 2.64
C VAL A 191 16.07 -10.58 3.09
N LEU A 192 14.79 -10.36 3.40
CA LEU A 192 13.81 -11.42 3.55
C LEU A 192 13.22 -11.72 2.17
N ALA A 193 13.40 -12.94 1.67
CA ALA A 193 12.92 -13.36 0.36
C ALA A 193 12.13 -14.66 0.46
N SER A 194 11.05 -14.79 -0.31
CA SER A 194 10.19 -15.98 -0.31
C SER A 194 9.68 -16.34 -1.69
N TRP A 195 9.54 -17.64 -1.93
CA TRP A 195 8.83 -18.21 -3.08
C TRP A 195 7.48 -18.72 -2.61
N THR A 196 6.43 -18.24 -3.25
CA THR A 196 5.06 -18.36 -2.75
C THR A 196 4.10 -18.72 -3.87
N GLU A 197 3.06 -19.49 -3.57
CA GLU A 197 2.00 -19.82 -4.52
C GLU A 197 0.70 -19.12 -4.09
N PRO A 198 0.01 -18.39 -4.97
CA PRO A 198 -1.29 -17.82 -4.63
C PRO A 198 -2.30 -18.96 -4.39
N VAL A 199 -3.01 -18.91 -3.27
CA VAL A 199 -4.04 -19.88 -2.91
C VAL A 199 -5.33 -19.15 -2.52
N GLU A 200 -6.46 -19.83 -2.56
CA GLU A 200 -7.77 -19.19 -2.30
C GLU A 200 -8.04 -18.99 -0.80
N ALA A 201 -7.46 -19.85 0.05
CA ALA A 201 -7.71 -19.88 1.51
C ALA A 201 -6.79 -18.96 2.32
N GLU A 202 -5.65 -18.55 1.77
CA GLU A 202 -4.63 -17.70 2.40
C GLU A 202 -4.11 -16.71 1.35
N PRO A 203 -3.54 -15.55 1.71
CA PRO A 203 -3.00 -14.62 0.70
C PRO A 203 -1.93 -15.27 -0.19
N PHE A 204 -1.16 -16.23 0.34
CA PHE A 204 -0.30 -17.14 -0.43
C PHE A 204 0.21 -18.30 0.45
N ARG A 205 0.57 -19.41 -0.18
CA ARG A 205 1.28 -20.53 0.44
C ARG A 205 2.79 -20.34 0.27
N VAL A 206 3.55 -20.41 1.37
CA VAL A 206 5.01 -20.30 1.35
C VAL A 206 5.63 -21.66 1.01
N HIS A 207 6.50 -21.70 -0.02
CA HIS A 207 7.26 -22.88 -0.41
C HIS A 207 8.71 -22.83 0.06
N GLU A 208 9.32 -21.65 -0.01
CA GLU A 208 10.68 -21.41 0.46
C GLU A 208 10.82 -19.99 1.01
N THR A 209 11.59 -19.85 2.08
CA THR A 209 12.03 -18.55 2.61
C THR A 209 13.54 -18.57 2.77
N THR A 210 14.19 -17.52 2.29
CA THR A 210 15.63 -17.29 2.42
C THR A 210 15.89 -15.96 3.12
N GLY A 211 16.90 -15.93 3.99
CA GLY A 211 17.29 -14.74 4.75
C GLY A 211 16.47 -14.51 6.02
N GLY A 212 16.53 -13.29 6.54
CA GLY A 212 15.87 -12.84 7.76
C GLY A 212 16.07 -11.33 7.95
N CYS A 213 15.36 -10.75 8.92
CA CYS A 213 15.55 -9.37 9.36
C CYS A 213 15.98 -9.35 10.84
N ALA A 214 17.17 -9.89 11.15
CA ALA A 214 17.63 -10.10 12.53
C ALA A 214 18.39 -8.89 13.11
#